data_AF-A0AAJ6U0G6-F1
#
_entry.id   AF-A0AAJ6U0G6-F1
#
_cell.length_a   1.000
_cell.length_b   1.000
_cell.length_c   1.000
_cell.angle_alpha   90.00
_cell.angle_beta   90.00
_cell.angle_gamma   90.00
#
_symmetry.space_group_name_H-M   'P 1'
#
loop_
_entity.id
_entity.type
_entity.pdbx_description
1 polymer ?
#
loop_
_entity_poly.entity_id
_entity_poly.type
_entity_poly.pdbx_seq_one_letter_code
_entity_poly.pdbx_strand_id
1 'polypeptide(L)'
;MGRRQMLGPPVILNTVTPCAACKLLRRRCAEECPFSPYFSPHEPQKFAAVHKVYGASNVSKLLMEVPESQRVDTANSLVYEANLRLRDPVYGSMGAISALQQQIQSLQAELSAIRAEILNYKYREAAAATNIISSTHPALVSSATVSISTPSQTLAPPPQPPPPSVVVSSSSSSSLYTTPTSTSGYSTISSENNVPYFD
;
A
#
# COMPACT_ATOMS: atom_id res chain seq x y z
N MET A 1 -58.74 37.32 -34.71
CA MET A 1 -58.09 36.06 -35.13
C MET A 1 -56.71 36.04 -34.48
N GLY A 2 -56.47 35.44 -33.32
CA GLY A 2 -56.53 34.00 -33.04
C GLY A 2 -55.11 33.53 -32.71
N ARG A 3 -54.54 33.96 -31.58
CA ARG A 3 -53.25 33.47 -31.07
C ARG A 3 -53.46 32.02 -30.60
N ARG A 4 -52.88 31.05 -31.30
CA ARG A 4 -52.83 29.66 -30.83
C ARG A 4 -51.76 29.55 -29.74
N GLN A 5 -52.18 29.63 -28.48
CA GLN A 5 -51.44 29.04 -27.38
C GLN A 5 -51.41 27.52 -27.59
N MET A 6 -50.23 26.97 -27.89
CA MET A 6 -49.96 25.56 -27.65
C MET A 6 -49.53 25.43 -26.19
N LEU A 7 -50.48 25.06 -25.33
CA LEU A 7 -50.21 24.53 -23.99
C LEU A 7 -49.46 23.21 -24.16
N GLY A 8 -48.14 23.27 -24.17
CA GLY A 8 -47.33 22.10 -23.82
C GLY A 8 -47.51 21.81 -22.32
N PRO A 9 -47.44 20.53 -21.89
CA PRO A 9 -47.45 20.20 -20.47
C PRO A 9 -46.31 20.94 -19.75
N PRO A 10 -46.47 21.28 -18.47
CA PRO A 10 -45.43 21.96 -17.73
C PRO A 10 -44.20 21.07 -17.75
N VAL A 11 -43.16 21.50 -18.47
CA VAL A 11 -41.81 21.03 -18.19
C VAL A 11 -41.56 21.50 -16.77
N ILE A 12 -41.78 20.61 -15.80
CA ILE A 12 -41.31 20.80 -14.45
C ILE A 12 -39.80 20.91 -14.63
N LEU A 13 -39.32 22.15 -14.68
CA LEU A 13 -37.89 22.44 -14.58
C LEU A 13 -37.56 22.07 -13.14
N ASN A 14 -37.38 20.77 -12.91
CA ASN A 14 -36.70 20.25 -11.74
C ASN A 14 -35.41 21.07 -11.69
N THR A 15 -35.29 21.93 -10.69
CA THR A 15 -34.09 22.71 -10.40
C THR A 15 -33.02 21.74 -9.89
N VAL A 16 -32.68 20.76 -10.72
CA VAL A 16 -31.59 19.83 -10.48
C VAL A 16 -30.34 20.65 -10.67
N THR A 17 -29.71 21.03 -9.56
CA THR A 17 -28.39 21.63 -9.57
C THR A 17 -27.50 20.73 -10.44
N PRO A 18 -26.98 21.23 -11.58
CA PRO A 18 -26.23 20.39 -12.50
C PRO A 18 -24.98 19.89 -11.79
N CYS A 19 -24.68 18.60 -11.94
CA CYS A 19 -23.44 18.03 -11.42
C CYS A 19 -22.21 18.73 -12.02
N ALA A 20 -21.03 18.59 -11.40
CA ALA A 20 -19.82 19.26 -11.87
C ALA A 20 -19.50 18.95 -13.34
N ALA A 21 -19.78 17.73 -13.79
CA ALA A 21 -19.61 17.33 -15.18
C ALA A 21 -20.50 18.11 -16.14
N CYS A 22 -21.80 18.11 -15.90
CA CYS A 22 -22.77 18.79 -16.74
C CYS A 22 -22.55 20.31 -16.74
N LYS A 23 -22.17 20.87 -15.58
CA LYS A 23 -21.79 22.28 -15.46
C LYS A 23 -20.56 22.62 -16.32
N LEU A 24 -19.49 21.82 -16.25
CA LEU A 24 -18.28 22.05 -17.05
C LEU A 24 -18.53 21.87 -18.55
N LEU A 25 -19.29 20.84 -18.93
CA LEU A 25 -19.63 20.51 -20.31
C LEU A 25 -20.74 21.39 -20.91
N ARG A 26 -21.30 22.33 -20.13
CA ARG A 26 -22.38 23.24 -20.54
C ARG A 26 -23.60 22.52 -21.14
N ARG A 27 -24.00 21.39 -20.55
CA ARG A 27 -25.17 20.60 -20.97
C ARG A 27 -26.16 20.40 -19.83
N ARG A 28 -27.41 20.05 -20.16
CA ARG A 28 -28.43 19.73 -19.17
C ARG A 28 -28.03 18.46 -18.39
N CYS A 29 -28.18 18.49 -17.06
CA CYS A 29 -28.03 17.31 -16.22
C CYS A 29 -29.37 16.54 -16.21
N ALA A 30 -29.39 15.35 -16.81
CA ALA A 30 -30.54 14.46 -16.74
C ALA A 30 -30.65 13.80 -15.36
N GLU A 31 -31.82 13.21 -15.06
CA GLU A 31 -32.05 12.44 -13.82
C GLU A 31 -31.09 11.25 -13.76
N GLU A 32 -30.97 10.49 -14.86
CA GLU A 32 -30.04 9.37 -15.02
C GLU A 32 -28.67 9.81 -15.56
N CYS A 33 -28.08 10.88 -15.00
CA CYS A 33 -26.77 11.34 -15.42
C CYS A 33 -25.66 10.42 -14.85
N PRO A 34 -24.80 9.81 -15.70
CA PRO A 34 -23.78 8.85 -15.26
C PRO A 34 -22.68 9.48 -14.39
N PHE A 35 -22.59 10.81 -14.36
CA PHE A 35 -21.61 11.54 -13.57
C PHE A 35 -22.17 12.10 -12.26
N SER A 36 -23.50 12.24 -12.15
CA SER A 36 -24.13 12.94 -11.03
C SER A 36 -23.81 12.33 -9.65
N PRO A 37 -23.84 11.00 -9.49
CA PRO A 37 -23.54 10.39 -8.19
C PRO A 37 -22.09 10.59 -7.71
N TYR A 38 -21.14 10.84 -8.63
CA TYR A 38 -19.70 10.82 -8.33
C TYR A 38 -19.04 12.20 -8.39
N PHE A 39 -19.64 13.15 -9.12
CA PHE A 39 -19.06 14.47 -9.36
C PHE A 39 -19.98 15.60 -8.85
N SER A 40 -19.89 15.84 -7.55
CA SER A 40 -20.65 16.90 -6.86
C SER A 40 -20.37 18.29 -7.44
N PRO A 41 -21.39 19.17 -7.57
CA PRO A 41 -21.20 20.56 -7.99
C PRO A 41 -20.30 21.38 -7.05
N HIS A 42 -20.11 20.94 -5.80
CA HIS A 42 -19.24 21.58 -4.82
C HIS A 42 -17.75 21.28 -5.04
N GLU A 43 -17.42 20.29 -5.88
CA GLU A 43 -16.04 19.87 -6.16
C GLU A 43 -15.74 19.87 -7.67
N PRO A 44 -15.91 21.01 -8.36
CA PRO A 44 -15.74 21.09 -9.81
C PRO A 44 -14.34 20.69 -10.29
N GLN A 45 -13.32 20.88 -9.45
CA GLN A 45 -11.94 20.50 -9.70
C GLN A 45 -11.78 19.00 -9.96
N LYS A 46 -12.56 18.14 -9.29
CA LYS A 46 -12.48 16.68 -9.48
C LYS A 46 -12.82 16.31 -10.91
N PHE A 47 -13.94 16.82 -11.43
CA PHE A 47 -14.34 16.54 -12.80
C PHE A 47 -13.42 17.23 -13.82
N ALA A 48 -12.96 18.45 -13.54
CA ALA A 48 -12.04 19.16 -14.43
C ALA A 48 -10.73 18.38 -14.63
N ALA A 49 -10.19 17.78 -13.56
CA ALA A 49 -8.98 16.98 -13.63
C ALA A 49 -9.16 15.73 -14.50
N VAL A 50 -10.18 14.91 -14.21
CA VAL A 50 -10.44 13.68 -14.98
C VAL A 50 -10.83 13.97 -16.43
N HIS A 51 -11.55 15.06 -16.68
CA HIS A 51 -11.91 15.49 -18.02
C HIS A 51 -10.67 15.86 -18.83
N LYS A 52 -9.71 16.55 -18.22
CA LYS A 52 -8.46 16.95 -18.89
C LYS A 52 -7.56 15.76 -19.21
N VAL A 53 -7.52 14.74 -18.35
CA VAL A 53 -6.60 13.60 -18.49
C VAL A 53 -7.21 12.45 -19.30
N TYR A 54 -8.44 12.06 -19.00
CA TYR A 54 -9.08 10.90 -19.62
C TYR A 54 -10.14 11.28 -20.65
N GLY A 55 -10.76 12.46 -20.52
CA GLY A 55 -11.90 12.88 -21.33
C GLY A 55 -13.23 12.32 -20.80
N ALA A 56 -14.32 13.07 -21.00
CA ALA A 56 -15.63 12.73 -20.42
C ALA A 56 -16.16 11.37 -20.90
N SER A 57 -16.04 11.08 -22.20
CA SER A 57 -16.54 9.83 -22.78
C SER A 57 -15.85 8.60 -22.21
N ASN A 58 -14.52 8.66 -22.03
CA ASN A 58 -13.75 7.56 -21.46
C ASN A 58 -14.08 7.35 -19.98
N VAL A 59 -14.21 8.44 -19.20
CA VAL A 59 -14.65 8.35 -17.79
C VAL A 59 -16.03 7.70 -17.71
N SER A 60 -16.98 8.11 -18.55
CA SER A 60 -18.31 7.49 -18.58
C SER A 60 -18.24 6.00 -18.91
N LYS A 61 -17.42 5.62 -19.89
CA LYS A 61 -17.22 4.22 -20.30
C LYS A 61 -16.65 3.39 -19.15
N LEU A 62 -15.56 3.84 -18.53
CA LEU A 62 -14.91 3.15 -17.41
C LEU A 62 -15.86 2.96 -16.21
N LEU A 63 -16.66 3.97 -15.88
CA LEU A 63 -17.65 3.85 -14.79
C LEU A 63 -18.76 2.85 -15.14
N MET A 64 -19.13 2.72 -16.40
CA MET A 64 -20.16 1.76 -16.83
C MET A 64 -19.63 0.33 -17.00
N GLU A 65 -18.32 0.14 -17.18
CA GLU A 65 -17.67 -1.17 -17.27
C GLU A 65 -17.50 -1.86 -15.90
N VAL A 66 -17.48 -1.09 -14.81
CA VAL A 66 -17.38 -1.63 -13.45
C VAL A 66 -18.76 -1.82 -12.78
N PRO A 67 -18.89 -2.78 -11.85
CA PRO A 67 -20.10 -2.94 -11.03
C PRO A 67 -20.43 -1.65 -10.27
N GLU A 68 -21.73 -1.39 -10.07
CA GLU A 68 -22.19 -0.16 -9.43
C GLU A 68 -21.57 0.09 -8.05
N SER A 69 -21.36 -0.98 -7.27
CA SER A 69 -20.73 -0.92 -5.95
C SER A 69 -19.29 -0.39 -5.97
N GLN A 70 -18.59 -0.49 -7.11
CA GLN A 70 -17.20 -0.06 -7.26
C GLN A 70 -17.04 1.28 -7.98
N ARG A 71 -18.14 1.87 -8.49
CA ARG A 71 -18.06 3.09 -9.29
C ARG A 71 -17.57 4.29 -8.50
N VAL A 72 -17.91 4.39 -7.21
CA VAL A 72 -17.43 5.45 -6.31
C VAL A 72 -15.91 5.37 -6.18
N ASP A 73 -15.38 4.18 -5.89
CA ASP A 73 -13.93 3.98 -5.73
C ASP A 73 -13.18 4.17 -7.05
N THR A 74 -13.79 3.73 -8.17
CA THR A 74 -13.26 3.96 -9.51
C THR A 74 -13.18 5.45 -9.82
N ALA A 75 -14.24 6.22 -9.55
CA ALA A 75 -14.24 7.67 -9.74
C ALA A 75 -13.17 8.36 -8.89
N ASN A 76 -13.04 7.96 -7.61
CA ASN A 76 -12.00 8.48 -6.71
C ASN A 76 -10.58 8.17 -7.23
N SER A 77 -10.35 6.96 -7.74
CA SER A 77 -9.07 6.53 -8.30
C SER A 77 -8.71 7.33 -9.56
N LEU A 78 -9.68 7.51 -10.47
CA LEU A 78 -9.50 8.34 -11.67
C LEU A 78 -9.16 9.80 -11.30
N VAL A 79 -9.83 10.37 -10.29
CA VAL A 79 -9.53 11.72 -9.80
C VAL A 79 -8.12 11.79 -9.23
N TYR A 80 -7.71 10.81 -8.42
CA TYR A 80 -6.37 10.77 -7.84
C TYR A 80 -5.28 10.70 -8.91
N GLU A 81 -5.41 9.76 -9.86
CA GLU A 81 -4.45 9.60 -10.96
C GLU A 81 -4.42 10.81 -11.89
N ALA A 82 -5.58 11.40 -12.21
CA ALA A 82 -5.64 12.62 -13.01
C ALA A 82 -4.86 13.75 -12.34
N ASN A 83 -5.04 13.95 -11.03
CA ASN A 83 -4.31 14.97 -10.29
C ASN A 83 -2.80 14.73 -10.26
N LEU A 84 -2.36 13.47 -10.20
CA LEU A 84 -0.93 13.15 -10.32
C LEU A 84 -0.41 13.49 -11.71
N ARG A 85 -1.12 13.10 -12.77
CA ARG A 85 -0.71 13.39 -14.15
C ARG A 85 -0.74 14.88 -14.49
N LEU A 86 -1.60 15.67 -13.83
CA LEU A 86 -1.59 17.13 -13.97
C LEU A 86 -0.41 17.80 -13.26
N ARG A 87 0.05 17.25 -12.14
CA ARG A 87 1.23 17.74 -11.42
C ARG A 87 2.53 17.29 -12.06
N ASP A 88 2.57 16.06 -12.54
CA ASP A 88 3.68 15.44 -13.25
C ASP A 88 3.21 14.91 -14.60
N PRO A 89 3.32 15.72 -15.68
CA PRO A 89 2.90 15.32 -17.01
C PRO A 89 3.71 14.17 -17.62
N VAL A 90 4.90 13.89 -17.09
CA VAL A 90 5.81 12.87 -17.62
C VAL A 90 5.52 11.52 -16.97
N TYR A 91 5.55 11.44 -15.63
CA TYR A 91 5.43 10.17 -14.91
C TYR A 91 4.10 9.98 -14.18
N GLY A 92 3.39 11.06 -13.81
CA GLY A 92 2.10 10.98 -13.12
C GLY A 92 2.11 10.02 -11.93
N SER A 93 1.25 8.99 -11.95
CA SER A 93 1.20 7.96 -10.91
C SER A 93 2.41 7.03 -10.88
N MET A 94 3.08 6.83 -12.01
CA MET A 94 4.31 6.03 -12.06
C MET A 94 5.42 6.67 -11.22
N GLY A 95 5.54 8.00 -11.23
CA GLY A 95 6.52 8.72 -10.42
C GLY A 95 6.30 8.50 -8.92
N ALA A 96 5.04 8.54 -8.47
CA ALA A 96 4.69 8.23 -7.08
C ALA A 96 5.01 6.78 -6.71
N ILE A 97 4.73 5.83 -7.61
CA ILE A 97 5.07 4.41 -7.41
C ILE A 97 6.58 4.23 -7.28
N SER A 98 7.37 4.80 -8.18
CA SER A 98 8.83 4.68 -8.16
C SER A 98 9.44 5.30 -6.90
N ALA A 99 8.95 6.45 -6.46
CA ALA A 99 9.42 7.09 -5.22
C ALA A 99 9.14 6.20 -3.99
N LEU A 100 7.94 5.61 -3.90
CA LEU A 100 7.59 4.69 -2.81
C LEU A 100 8.45 3.42 -2.85
N GLN A 101 8.70 2.87 -4.04
CA GLN A 101 9.58 1.71 -4.21
C GLN A 101 11.01 2.00 -3.76
N GLN A 102 11.55 3.18 -4.07
CA GLN A 102 12.87 3.62 -3.60
C GLN A 102 12.89 3.76 -2.07
N GLN A 103 11.83 4.32 -1.47
CA GLN A 103 11.72 4.44 -0.02
C GLN A 103 11.69 3.07 0.67
N ILE A 104 10.93 2.11 0.13
CA ILE A 104 10.92 0.73 0.63
C ILE A 104 12.33 0.12 0.56
N GLN A 105 13.04 0.28 -0.55
CA GLN A 105 14.39 -0.25 -0.71
C GLN A 105 15.37 0.39 0.28
N SER A 106 15.32 1.72 0.45
CA SER A 106 16.15 2.45 1.40
C SER A 106 15.93 1.96 2.83
N LEU A 107 14.67 1.87 3.26
CA LEU A 107 14.31 1.42 4.61
C LEU A 107 14.71 -0.05 4.83
N GLN A 108 14.54 -0.90 3.83
CA GLN A 108 14.97 -2.30 3.91
C GLN A 108 16.49 -2.41 4.03
N ALA A 109 17.26 -1.58 3.30
CA ALA A 109 18.71 -1.53 3.39
C ALA A 109 19.16 -1.07 4.79
N GLU A 110 18.55 -0.03 5.34
CA GLU A 110 18.81 0.47 6.69
C GLU A 110 18.53 -0.61 7.75
N LEU A 111 17.37 -1.26 7.68
CA LEU A 111 17.03 -2.37 8.57
C LEU A 111 18.05 -3.52 8.47
N SER A 112 18.53 -3.83 7.26
CA SER A 112 19.54 -4.87 7.06
C SER A 112 20.89 -4.50 7.67
N ALA A 113 21.30 -3.23 7.55
CA ALA A 113 22.53 -2.72 8.12
C ALA A 113 22.50 -2.77 9.65
N ILE A 114 21.42 -2.29 10.27
CA ILE A 114 21.24 -2.33 11.73
C ILE A 114 21.23 -3.78 12.24
N ARG A 115 20.55 -4.69 11.54
CA ARG A 115 20.56 -6.12 11.91
C ARG A 115 21.96 -6.73 11.85
N ALA A 116 22.73 -6.39 10.81
CA ALA A 116 24.11 -6.85 10.68
C ALA A 116 25.00 -6.28 11.81
N GLU A 117 24.81 -5.01 12.16
CA GLU A 117 25.53 -4.37 13.26
C GLU A 117 25.22 -5.04 14.61
N ILE A 118 23.96 -5.32 14.91
CA ILE A 118 23.54 -6.05 16.12
C ILE A 118 24.21 -7.43 16.20
N LEU A 119 24.25 -8.17 15.09
CA LEU A 119 24.89 -9.48 15.05
C LEU A 119 26.40 -9.38 15.31
N ASN A 120 27.06 -8.36 14.74
CA ASN A 120 28.48 -8.11 15.00
C ASN A 120 28.75 -7.78 16.47
N TYR A 121 27.91 -6.97 17.13
CA TYR A 121 28.06 -6.71 18.56
C TYR A 121 27.91 -7.99 19.40
N LYS A 122 26.89 -8.81 19.12
CA LYS A 122 26.68 -10.08 19.83
C LYS A 122 27.84 -11.05 19.65
N TYR A 123 28.40 -11.14 18.45
CA TYR A 123 29.58 -11.98 18.19
C TYR A 123 30.81 -11.47 18.94
N ARG A 124 31.05 -10.15 18.96
CA ARG A 124 32.15 -9.55 19.71
C ARG A 124 32.02 -9.78 21.22
N GLU A 125 30.81 -9.67 21.77
CA GLU A 125 30.53 -9.93 23.19
C GLU A 125 30.81 -11.40 23.56
N ALA A 126 30.34 -12.35 22.74
CA ALA A 126 30.62 -13.77 22.94
C ALA A 126 32.12 -14.11 22.85
N ALA A 127 32.84 -13.50 21.89
CA ALA A 127 34.28 -13.68 21.74
C ALA A 127 35.06 -13.12 22.94
N ALA A 128 34.64 -11.95 23.47
CA ALA A 128 35.24 -11.38 24.68
C ALA A 128 35.00 -12.25 25.92
N ALA A 129 33.80 -12.81 26.08
CA ALA A 129 33.49 -13.73 27.18
C ALA A 129 34.34 -15.02 27.14
N THR A 130 34.64 -15.53 25.94
CA THR A 130 35.49 -16.73 25.77
C THR A 130 36.95 -16.46 26.13
N ASN A 131 37.48 -15.27 25.80
CA ASN A 131 38.85 -14.89 26.13
C ASN A 131 39.10 -14.67 27.63
N ILE A 132 38.11 -14.21 28.40
CA ILE A 132 38.24 -14.04 29.86
C ILE A 132 38.40 -15.39 30.58
N ILE A 133 37.75 -16.45 30.09
CA ILE A 133 37.84 -17.81 30.70
C ILE A 133 39.23 -18.43 30.47
N SER A 134 39.91 -18.12 29.36
CA SER A 134 41.29 -18.61 29.13
C SER A 134 42.36 -17.88 29.97
N SER A 135 42.07 -16.68 30.47
CA SER A 135 43.06 -15.89 31.24
C SER A 135 43.01 -16.12 32.76
N THR A 136 42.13 -16.98 33.26
CA THR A 136 42.07 -17.40 34.67
C THR A 136 42.52 -18.85 34.84
N HIS A 137 43.77 -19.16 34.52
CA HIS A 137 44.46 -20.33 35.07
C HIS A 137 45.67 -19.84 35.87
N PRO A 138 45.69 -19.95 37.22
CA PRO A 138 46.94 -19.80 37.95
C PRO A 138 47.81 -21.00 37.59
N ALA A 139 49.06 -20.72 37.24
CA ALA A 139 50.07 -21.70 36.91
C ALA A 139 50.20 -22.76 38.01
N LEU A 140 49.91 -24.02 37.68
CA LEU A 140 50.53 -25.17 38.32
C LEU A 140 50.94 -26.15 37.21
N VAL A 141 52.23 -26.04 36.87
CA VAL A 141 52.96 -27.03 36.09
C VAL A 141 52.93 -28.38 36.81
N SER A 142 52.54 -29.45 36.11
CA SER A 142 53.08 -30.77 36.41
C SER A 142 52.96 -31.67 35.19
N SER A 143 54.11 -32.14 34.74
CA SER A 143 54.31 -33.04 33.61
C SER A 143 53.82 -34.45 33.92
N ALA A 144 53.17 -35.11 32.95
CA ALA A 144 53.26 -36.56 32.78
C ALA A 144 52.89 -36.95 31.34
N THR A 145 53.81 -37.68 30.71
CA THR A 145 53.71 -38.33 29.40
C THR A 145 52.89 -39.60 29.48
N VAL A 146 51.96 -39.85 28.54
CA VAL A 146 51.66 -41.21 28.03
C VAL A 146 51.20 -41.13 26.56
N SER A 147 51.86 -41.91 25.72
CA SER A 147 51.57 -42.14 24.29
C SER A 147 50.33 -43.02 24.07
N ILE A 148 49.68 -42.92 22.90
CA ILE A 148 49.49 -44.02 21.90
C ILE A 148 48.33 -43.74 20.92
N SER A 149 48.69 -43.85 19.62
CA SER A 149 47.94 -44.18 18.40
C SER A 149 46.69 -43.41 17.96
N THR A 150 46.82 -42.83 16.76
CA THR A 150 45.78 -42.65 15.73
C THR A 150 45.09 -43.97 15.36
N PRO A 151 43.77 -43.96 15.09
CA PRO A 151 43.35 -44.01 13.69
C PRO A 151 42.20 -43.07 13.31
N SER A 152 42.13 -42.82 12.02
CA SER A 152 41.23 -41.96 11.24
C SER A 152 39.77 -41.84 11.71
N GLN A 153 39.26 -40.62 11.77
CA GLN A 153 37.83 -40.32 11.59
C GLN A 153 37.65 -39.23 10.54
N THR A 154 36.79 -39.57 9.59
CA THR A 154 36.38 -38.83 8.41
C THR A 154 35.84 -37.45 8.78
N LEU A 155 36.44 -36.39 8.22
CA LEU A 155 35.94 -35.04 8.34
C LEU A 155 34.60 -34.95 7.59
N ALA A 156 33.47 -34.97 8.30
CA ALA A 156 32.19 -34.58 7.72
C ALA A 156 32.21 -33.07 7.48
N PRO A 157 31.79 -32.57 6.30
CA PRO A 157 31.73 -31.14 6.05
C PRO A 157 30.66 -30.49 6.93
N PRO A 158 30.83 -29.21 7.33
CA PRO A 158 29.81 -28.48 8.07
C PRO A 158 28.52 -28.36 7.24
N PRO A 159 27.34 -28.29 7.87
CA PRO A 159 26.08 -28.16 7.14
C PRO A 159 26.07 -26.84 6.36
N GLN A 160 25.83 -26.92 5.05
CA GLN A 160 25.59 -25.74 4.22
C GLN A 160 24.32 -25.01 4.68
N PRO A 161 24.30 -23.67 4.68
CA PRO A 161 23.07 -22.91 4.89
C PRO A 161 22.08 -23.18 3.73
N PRO A 162 20.77 -23.16 3.99
CA PRO A 162 19.77 -23.37 2.94
C PRO A 162 19.86 -22.27 1.87
N PRO A 163 19.62 -22.60 0.58
CA PRO A 163 19.65 -21.62 -0.49
C PRO A 163 18.54 -20.57 -0.30
N PRO A 164 18.74 -19.32 -0.76
CA PRO A 164 17.70 -18.32 -0.74
C PRO A 164 16.53 -18.78 -1.62
N SER A 165 15.33 -18.78 -1.06
CA SER A 165 14.10 -18.93 -1.82
C SER A 165 14.04 -17.81 -2.87
N VAL A 166 14.33 -18.15 -4.12
CA VAL A 166 13.91 -17.38 -5.28
C VAL A 166 12.39 -17.36 -5.26
N VAL A 167 11.82 -16.27 -4.74
CA VAL A 167 10.43 -15.90 -5.03
C VAL A 167 10.39 -15.52 -6.51
N VAL A 168 10.15 -16.54 -7.34
CA VAL A 168 9.67 -16.34 -8.70
C VAL A 168 8.31 -15.67 -8.57
N SER A 169 8.23 -14.41 -8.98
CA SER A 169 6.96 -13.75 -9.24
C SER A 169 6.28 -14.44 -10.41
N SER A 170 5.49 -15.47 -10.10
CA SER A 170 4.48 -16.00 -11.00
C SER A 170 3.14 -15.45 -10.55
N SER A 171 2.75 -14.34 -11.16
CA SER A 171 1.39 -13.82 -11.18
C SER A 171 0.45 -14.91 -11.71
N SER A 172 -0.49 -15.35 -10.88
CA SER A 172 -1.69 -16.07 -11.30
C SER A 172 -2.79 -15.85 -10.28
N SER A 173 -3.68 -14.95 -10.64
CA SER A 173 -4.94 -14.64 -9.96
C SER A 173 -5.82 -15.88 -9.85
N SER A 174 -6.38 -16.14 -8.67
CA SER A 174 -7.61 -16.94 -8.51
C SER A 174 -8.28 -16.60 -7.19
N SER A 175 -9.34 -15.82 -7.29
CA SER A 175 -10.33 -15.56 -6.24
C SER A 175 -10.96 -16.87 -5.77
N LEU A 176 -11.06 -17.10 -4.46
CA LEU A 176 -12.19 -17.80 -3.86
C LEU A 176 -12.47 -17.24 -2.47
N TYR A 177 -13.71 -16.79 -2.28
CA TYR A 177 -14.32 -16.36 -1.03
C TYR A 177 -14.21 -17.45 0.06
N THR A 178 -13.91 -17.06 1.30
CA THR A 178 -14.57 -17.63 2.48
C THR A 178 -14.44 -16.69 3.68
N THR A 179 -15.58 -16.22 4.19
CA THR A 179 -15.73 -15.56 5.51
C THR A 179 -15.67 -16.59 6.63
N PRO A 180 -15.15 -16.24 7.81
CA PRO A 180 -15.63 -16.82 9.06
C PRO A 180 -16.31 -15.77 9.93
N THR A 181 -17.60 -16.03 10.16
CA THR A 181 -18.37 -15.54 11.30
C THR A 181 -17.81 -16.15 12.57
N SER A 182 -17.34 -15.31 13.50
CA SER A 182 -17.16 -15.69 14.90
C SER A 182 -17.46 -14.51 15.81
N THR A 183 -18.68 -14.50 16.32
CA THR A 183 -19.14 -13.70 17.45
C THR A 183 -18.28 -13.99 18.69
N SER A 184 -17.61 -12.97 19.21
CA SER A 184 -17.31 -12.88 20.64
C SER A 184 -17.08 -11.43 21.01
N GLY A 185 -17.99 -10.88 21.81
CA GLY A 185 -17.98 -9.50 22.24
C GLY A 185 -16.86 -9.23 23.24
N TYR A 186 -16.19 -8.11 23.07
CA TYR A 186 -15.50 -7.38 24.13
C TYR A 186 -15.66 -5.89 23.84
N SER A 187 -16.81 -5.36 24.26
CA SER A 187 -16.91 -3.93 24.57
C SER A 187 -16.61 -3.76 26.05
N THR A 188 -15.89 -2.69 26.38
CA THR A 188 -15.62 -2.10 27.70
C THR A 188 -14.20 -2.34 28.22
N ILE A 189 -13.27 -1.44 27.87
CA ILE A 189 -12.35 -0.85 28.85
C ILE A 189 -12.27 0.66 28.61
N SER A 190 -12.73 1.36 29.63
CA SER A 190 -12.61 2.75 30.05
C SER A 190 -11.64 3.68 29.30
N SER A 191 -12.23 4.79 28.86
CA SER A 191 -11.60 6.06 28.56
C SER A 191 -11.10 6.75 29.83
N GLU A 192 -9.86 6.50 30.24
CA GLU A 192 -9.02 7.42 31.04
C GLU A 192 -7.54 7.05 30.86
N ASN A 193 -6.85 7.76 29.95
CA ASN A 193 -5.45 8.14 30.10
C ASN A 193 -5.06 9.05 28.92
N ASN A 194 -5.23 10.34 29.15
CA ASN A 194 -4.76 11.40 28.27
C ASN A 194 -3.28 11.68 28.63
N VAL A 195 -2.35 11.21 27.80
CA VAL A 195 -0.93 11.58 27.88
C VAL A 195 -0.55 12.27 26.58
N PRO A 196 -0.27 13.59 26.58
CA PRO A 196 0.21 14.29 25.40
C PRO A 196 1.70 13.99 25.21
N TYR A 197 2.03 13.37 24.09
CA TYR A 197 3.41 13.10 23.68
C TYR A 197 3.64 13.81 22.35
N PHE A 198 4.07 15.07 22.39
CA PHE A 198 4.91 15.77 21.40
C PHE A 198 5.25 17.16 21.99
N ASP A 199 6.52 17.34 22.36
CA ASP A 199 7.27 18.61 22.31
C ASP A 199 8.22 18.50 21.09
#